data_AF-A0A6J7C6G9-F1
#
_entry.id   AF-A0A6J7C6G9-F1
#
_cell.length_a   1.000
_cell.length_b   1.000
_cell.length_c   1.000
_cell.angle_alpha   90.00
_cell.angle_beta   90.00
_cell.angle_gamma   90.00
#
_symmetry.space_group_name_H-M   'P 1'
#
loop_
_entity.id
_entity.type
_entity.pdbx_description
1 polymer ?
#
loop_
_entity_poly.entity_id
_entity_poly.type
_entity_poly.pdbx_seq_one_letter_code
_entity_poly.pdbx_strand_id
1 'polypeptide(L)' 'MARAGGLLITTGAVRPIGEQVARWAAVDQDAVRDVIRDVLTVEPIVVTVGPTE' A
#
# COMPACT_ATOMS: atom_id res chain seq x y z
N MET A 1 -11.82 14.51 6.10
CA MET A 1 -10.85 14.26 7.20
C MET A 1 -10.98 12.81 7.70
N ALA A 2 -10.25 11.84 7.12
CA ALA A 2 -10.33 10.42 7.51
C ALA A 2 -8.96 9.76 7.79
N ARG A 3 -7.85 10.41 7.42
CA ARG A 3 -6.48 9.84 7.51
C ARG A 3 -6.04 9.55 8.95
N ALA A 4 -6.25 10.49 9.88
CA ALA A 4 -5.79 10.32 11.27
C ALA A 4 -6.50 9.17 11.98
N GLY A 5 -7.82 9.06 11.82
CA GLY A 5 -8.59 7.93 12.35
C GLY A 5 -8.17 6.60 11.73
N GLY A 6 -7.97 6.54 10.41
CA GLY A 6 -7.48 5.33 9.74
C GLY A 6 -6.11 4.87 10.24
N LEU A 7 -5.18 5.81 10.49
CA LEU A 7 -3.86 5.48 11.03
C LEU A 7 -3.93 4.95 12.47
N LEU A 8 -4.76 5.56 13.32
CA LEU A 8 -4.97 5.07 14.69
C LEU A 8 -5.52 3.64 14.69
N ILE A 9 -6.50 3.34 13.83
CA ILE A 9 -7.12 2.01 13.78
C ILE A 9 -6.14 0.95 13.25
N THR A 10 -5.41 1.26 12.18
CA THR A 10 -4.58 0.27 11.48
C THR A 10 -3.17 0.14 12.04
N THR A 11 -2.65 1.18 12.71
CA THR A 11 -1.26 1.23 13.19
C THR A 11 -1.13 1.60 14.67
N GLY A 12 -2.22 1.93 15.36
CA GLY A 12 -2.21 2.33 16.77
C GLY A 12 -1.68 3.75 17.04
N ALA A 13 -1.24 4.48 16.01
CA ALA A 13 -0.64 5.80 16.17
C ALA A 13 -0.95 6.73 14.99
N VAL A 14 -0.96 8.04 15.25
CA VAL A 14 -0.92 9.05 14.18
C VAL A 14 0.52 9.32 13.83
N ARG A 15 0.94 8.91 12.63
CA ARG A 15 2.29 9.20 12.13
C ARG A 15 2.46 10.71 11.85
N PRO A 16 3.55 11.35 12.35
CA PRO A 16 3.89 12.73 12.01
C PRO A 16 3.99 12.96 10.50
N ILE A 17 3.63 14.16 10.04
CA ILE A 17 3.63 14.46 8.61
C ILE A 17 5.05 14.42 8.01
N GLY A 18 6.05 14.92 8.75
CA GLY A 18 7.45 14.91 8.31
C GLY A 18 7.98 13.48 8.09
N GLU A 19 7.63 12.55 8.97
CA GLU A 19 7.98 11.13 8.81
C GLU A 19 7.30 10.51 7.59
N GLN A 20 6.04 10.86 7.31
CA GLN A 20 5.37 10.37 6.10
C GLN A 20 6.03 10.87 4.82
N VAL A 21 6.35 12.16 4.75
CA VAL A 21 7.01 12.73 3.57
C VAL A 21 8.40 12.13 3.38
N ALA A 22 9.18 11.97 4.46
CA ALA A 22 10.50 11.35 4.41
C ALA A 22 10.42 9.90 3.88
N ARG A 23 9.43 9.12 4.34
CA ARG A 23 9.20 7.75 3.85
C ARG A 23 8.87 7.68 2.37
N TRP A 24 8.07 8.62 1.85
CA TRP A 24 7.74 8.66 0.43
C TRP A 24 8.96 9.07 -0.40
N ALA A 25 9.71 10.08 0.06
CA ALA A 25 10.91 10.55 -0.60
C ALA A 25 12.04 9.50 -0.61
N ALA A 26 12.05 8.57 0.35
CA ALA A 26 13.03 7.49 0.42
C ALA A 26 12.76 6.33 -0.57
N VAL A 27 11.63 6.32 -1.28
CA VAL A 27 11.32 5.26 -2.26
C VAL A 27 12.10 5.53 -3.55
N ASP A 28 13.09 4.69 -3.82
CA ASP A 28 13.83 4.70 -5.08
C ASP A 28 13.31 3.64 -6.07
N GLN A 29 13.92 3.58 -7.25
CA GLN A 29 13.52 2.65 -8.31
C GLN A 29 13.80 1.18 -7.99
N ASP A 30 14.79 0.90 -7.14
CA ASP A 30 15.13 -0.48 -6.80
C ASP A 30 14.12 -1.02 -5.79
N ALA A 31 13.75 -0.22 -4.79
CA ALA A 31 12.64 -0.52 -3.89
C ALA A 31 11.31 -0.76 -4.65
N VAL A 32 11.05 0.01 -5.72
CA VAL A 32 9.87 -0.20 -6.57
C VAL A 32 9.94 -1.55 -7.30
N ARG A 33 11.09 -1.88 -7.92
CA ARG A 33 11.28 -3.16 -8.63
C ARG A 33 11.15 -4.35 -7.70
N ASP A 34 11.65 -4.24 -6.48
CA ASP A 34 11.52 -5.27 -5.45
C ASP A 34 10.05 -5.53 -5.11
N VAL A 35 9.26 -4.48 -4.85
CA VAL A 35 7.83 -4.64 -4.58
C VAL A 35 7.07 -5.21 -5.78
N ILE A 36 7.40 -4.81 -7.01
CA ILE A 36 6.80 -5.38 -8.23
C ILE A 36 7.06 -6.87 -8.31
N ARG A 37 8.33 -7.29 -8.11
CA ARG A 37 8.69 -8.71 -8.08
C ARG A 37 7.86 -9.43 -7.02
N ASP A 38 7.74 -8.89 -5.83
CA ASP A 38 7.12 -9.62 -4.72
C ASP A 38 5.58 -9.66 -4.79
N VAL A 39 4.95 -8.63 -5.36
CA VAL A 39 3.48 -8.49 -5.37
C VAL A 39 2.85 -8.82 -6.71
N LEU A 40 3.49 -8.50 -7.83
CA LEU A 40 2.87 -8.61 -9.17
C LEU A 40 3.30 -9.86 -9.94
N THR A 41 4.22 -10.66 -9.39
CA THR A 41 4.60 -11.95 -10.00
C THR A 41 3.88 -13.15 -9.40
N VAL A 42 3.09 -12.93 -8.34
CA VAL A 42 2.26 -13.97 -7.72
C VAL A 42 1.04 -14.28 -8.58
N GLU A 43 0.52 -15.51 -8.48
CA GLU A 43 -0.70 -15.91 -9.20
C GLU A 43 -1.88 -15.00 -8.80
N PRO A 44 -2.56 -14.36 -9.76
CA PRO A 44 -3.62 -13.40 -9.45
C PRO A 44 -4.87 -14.13 -8.93
N ILE A 45 -5.45 -13.61 -7.86
CA ILE A 45 -6.78 -14.03 -7.40
C ILE A 45 -7.82 -13.36 -8.30
N VAL A 46 -8.47 -14.16 -9.15
CA VAL A 46 -9.54 -13.68 -10.04
C VAL A 46 -10.89 -13.94 -9.37
N VAL A 47 -11.70 -12.88 -9.24
CA VAL A 47 -13.06 -12.97 -8.72
C VAL A 47 -14.01 -12.39 -9.76
N THR A 48 -15.01 -13.18 -10.14
CA THR A 48 -16.03 -12.77 -11.10
C THR A 48 -17.41 -12.83 -10.46
N VAL A 49 -18.26 -11.83 -10.74
CA VAL A 49 -19.58 -11.70 -10.12
C VAL A 49 -20.62 -11.41 -11.21
N GLY A 50 -21.71 -12.19 -11.22
CA GLY A 50 -22.80 -12.10 -12.19
C GLY A 50 -22.81 -13.29 -13.16
N PRO A 51 -23.63 -13.25 -14.22
CA PRO A 51 -23.51 -14.18 -15.35
C PRO A 51 -22.17 -13.91 -16.04
N THR A 52 -21.32 -14.92 -16.09
CA THR A 52 -19.97 -14.82 -16.67
C THR A 52 -19.80 -15.60 -17.95
N GLU A 53 -20.91 -16.12 -18.47
CA GLU A 53 -21.12 -16.71 -19.79
C GLU A 53 -22.54 -16.38 -20.26
#